data_AF-A0A662ZIR9-F1
#
_entry.id   AF-A0A662ZIR9-F1
#
_cell.length_a   1.000
_cell.length_b   1.000
_cell.length_c   1.000
_cell.angle_alpha   90.00
_cell.angle_beta   90.00
_cell.angle_gamma   90.00
#
_symmetry.space_group_name_H-M   'P 1'
#
loop_
_entity.id
_entity.type
_entity.pdbx_description
1 polymer ?
#
loop_
_entity_poly.entity_id
_entity_poly.type
_entity_poly.pdbx_seq_one_letter_code
_entity_poly.pdbx_strand_id
1 'polypeptide(L)'
;MKIDFNLKGAERKELVKAISRITGIKAEYQGMPTTNFVIGDFTVTAEGALVYDDKIDAGELLNELAEAGFEGTADKSEGKELKVPEPNIL
;
A
#
# COMPACT_ATOMS: atom_id res chain seq x y z
N MET A 1 -6.20 1.71 7.44
CA MET A 1 -5.93 0.26 7.40
C MET A 1 -4.50 0.00 6.92
N LYS A 2 -3.84 -1.03 7.46
CA LYS A 2 -2.51 -1.48 7.03
C LYS A 2 -2.45 -3.01 7.02
N ILE A 3 -1.93 -3.57 5.94
CA ILE A 3 -1.73 -5.02 5.78
C ILE A 3 -0.29 -5.26 5.36
N ASP A 4 0.45 -5.97 6.20
CA ASP A 4 1.84 -6.31 5.95
C ASP A 4 1.93 -7.65 5.23
N PHE A 5 2.41 -7.64 3.98
CA PHE A 5 2.63 -8.85 3.18
C PHE A 5 4.07 -9.39 3.30
N ASN A 6 4.96 -8.68 4.02
CA ASN A 6 6.38 -9.03 4.20
C ASN A 6 7.16 -9.22 2.88
N LEU A 7 6.71 -8.60 1.78
CA LEU A 7 7.30 -8.75 0.44
C LEU A 7 8.39 -7.71 0.17
N LYS A 8 9.46 -8.12 -0.50
CA LYS A 8 10.56 -7.22 -0.87
C LYS A 8 10.92 -7.33 -2.35
N GLY A 9 11.61 -6.31 -2.87
CA GLY A 9 12.22 -6.35 -4.20
C GLY A 9 11.23 -6.69 -5.32
N ALA A 10 11.41 -7.86 -5.94
CA ALA A 10 10.56 -8.34 -7.03
C ALA A 10 9.14 -8.69 -6.57
N GLU A 11 8.98 -9.33 -5.42
CA GLU A 11 7.68 -9.75 -4.90
C GLU A 11 6.79 -8.54 -4.58
N ARG A 12 7.40 -7.47 -4.04
CA ARG A 12 6.72 -6.17 -3.85
C ARG A 12 6.18 -5.61 -5.17
N LYS A 13 6.94 -5.76 -6.27
CA LYS A 13 6.49 -5.29 -7.60
C LYS A 13 5.36 -6.17 -8.15
N GLU A 14 5.34 -7.46 -7.84
CA GLU A 14 4.22 -8.34 -8.22
C GLU A 14 2.95 -7.96 -7.46
N LEU A 15 3.04 -7.63 -6.16
CA LEU A 15 1.90 -7.08 -5.41
C LEU A 15 1.35 -5.80 -6.06
N VAL A 16 2.23 -4.85 -6.42
CA VAL A 16 1.85 -3.60 -7.10
C VAL A 16 1.13 -3.87 -8.42
N LYS A 17 1.63 -4.83 -9.22
CA LYS A 17 1.00 -5.22 -10.48
C LYS A 17 -0.36 -5.89 -10.26
N ALA A 18 -0.47 -6.74 -9.25
CA ALA A 18 -1.73 -7.40 -8.91
C ALA A 18 -2.79 -6.37 -8.54
N ILE A 19 -2.48 -5.44 -7.64
CA ILE A 19 -3.42 -4.37 -7.26
C ILE A 19 -3.80 -3.50 -8.47
N SER A 20 -2.83 -3.15 -9.32
CA SER A 20 -3.10 -2.38 -10.55
C SER A 20 -4.03 -3.12 -11.51
N ARG A 21 -3.86 -4.44 -11.64
CA ARG A 21 -4.69 -5.30 -12.48
C ARG A 21 -6.11 -5.42 -11.94
N ILE A 22 -6.27 -5.64 -10.64
CA ILE A 22 -7.56 -5.83 -9.96
C ILE A 22 -8.37 -4.52 -10.01
N THR A 23 -7.73 -3.41 -9.65
CA THR A 23 -8.38 -2.09 -9.62
C THR A 23 -8.55 -1.45 -11.01
N GLY A 24 -7.79 -1.91 -12.00
CA GLY A 24 -7.66 -1.25 -13.29
C GLY A 24 -6.92 0.09 -13.25
N ILE A 25 -6.33 0.47 -12.10
CA ILE A 25 -5.63 1.74 -11.90
C ILE A 25 -4.13 1.52 -12.09
N LYS A 26 -3.47 2.45 -12.80
CA LYS A 26 -2.03 2.39 -13.01
C LYS A 26 -1.28 2.76 -11.73
N ALA A 27 -0.26 1.97 -11.39
CA ALA A 27 0.66 2.31 -10.31
C ALA A 27 1.58 3.49 -10.65
N GLU A 28 1.74 4.40 -9.68
CA GLU A 28 2.63 5.55 -9.72
C GLU A 28 3.76 5.39 -8.70
N TYR A 29 5.00 5.25 -9.18
CA TYR A 29 6.18 5.18 -8.32
C TYR A 29 6.56 6.56 -7.79
N GLN A 30 6.64 6.70 -6.47
CA GLN A 30 6.82 7.99 -5.79
C GLN A 30 8.28 8.46 -5.70
N GLY A 31 9.25 7.65 -6.13
CA GLY A 31 10.68 8.01 -6.03
C GLY A 31 11.17 8.12 -4.58
N MET A 32 12.37 8.68 -4.37
CA MET A 32 12.91 8.89 -3.01
C MET A 32 12.24 10.09 -2.32
N PRO A 33 12.11 10.11 -0.98
CA PRO A 33 12.68 9.15 -0.02
C PRO A 33 11.78 7.93 0.25
N THR A 34 10.50 7.97 -0.13
CA THR A 34 9.52 6.95 0.28
C THR A 34 9.64 5.66 -0.52
N THR A 35 9.92 5.75 -1.82
CA THR A 35 9.95 4.61 -2.77
C THR A 35 8.67 3.79 -2.80
N ASN A 36 7.55 4.43 -2.43
CA ASN A 36 6.21 3.85 -2.43
C ASN A 36 5.64 3.75 -3.85
N PHE A 37 4.59 2.96 -3.99
CA PHE A 37 3.70 2.97 -5.15
C PHE A 37 2.31 3.39 -4.73
N VAL A 38 1.72 4.36 -5.44
CA VAL A 38 0.33 4.79 -5.25
C VAL A 38 -0.51 4.20 -6.39
N ILE A 39 -1.68 3.65 -6.05
CA ILE A 39 -2.62 3.00 -6.97
C ILE A 39 -4.02 3.45 -6.56
N GLY A 40 -4.45 4.63 -7.02
CA GLY A 40 -5.69 5.25 -6.55
C GLY A 40 -5.61 5.52 -5.04
N ASP A 41 -6.58 5.00 -4.28
CA ASP A 41 -6.65 5.15 -2.82
C ASP A 41 -5.72 4.20 -2.04
N PHE A 42 -4.97 3.36 -2.75
CA PHE A 42 -4.07 2.36 -2.17
C PHE A 42 -2.61 2.80 -2.28
N THR A 43 -1.84 2.57 -1.23
CA THR A 43 -0.39 2.76 -1.22
C THR A 43 0.31 1.46 -0.86
N VAL A 44 1.23 1.00 -1.70
CA VAL A 44 2.19 -0.06 -1.35
C VAL A 44 3.48 0.61 -0.85
N THR A 45 3.83 0.37 0.41
CA THR A 45 5.00 0.98 1.05
C THR A 45 6.30 0.33 0.58
N ALA A 46 7.44 0.96 0.86
CA ALA A 46 8.75 0.39 0.59
C ALA A 46 8.96 -1.00 1.22
N GLU A 47 8.37 -1.22 2.39
CA GLU A 47 8.43 -2.45 3.19
C GLU A 47 7.46 -3.54 2.71
N GLY A 48 6.65 -3.25 1.69
CA GLY A 48 5.70 -4.21 1.14
C GLY A 48 4.40 -4.32 1.91
N ALA A 49 3.99 -3.25 2.60
CA ALA A 49 2.66 -3.15 3.22
C ALA A 49 1.68 -2.45 2.28
N LEU A 50 0.42 -2.88 2.28
CA LEU A 50 -0.70 -2.18 1.65
C LEU A 50 -1.38 -1.28 2.67
N VAL A 51 -1.50 0.00 2.36
CA VAL A 51 -2.11 1.03 3.22
C VAL A 51 -3.25 1.69 2.45
N TYR A 52 -4.38 1.88 3.12
CA TYR A 52 -5.57 2.56 2.60
C TYR A 52 -6.43 3.10 3.74
N ASP A 53 -7.30 4.07 3.46
CA ASP A 53 -8.22 4.65 4.44
C ASP A 53 -9.29 3.64 4.89
N ASP A 54 -9.76 3.71 6.13
CA ASP A 54 -10.74 2.76 6.68
C ASP A 54 -12.15 2.91 6.06
N LYS A 55 -12.42 4.02 5.36
CA LYS A 55 -13.66 4.23 4.61
C LYS A 55 -13.68 3.53 3.26
N ILE A 56 -12.54 3.03 2.78
CA ILE A 56 -12.45 2.30 1.50
C ILE A 56 -12.90 0.86 1.73
N ASP A 57 -13.92 0.43 0.99
CA ASP A 57 -14.28 -0.99 0.92
C ASP A 57 -13.27 -1.74 0.05
N ALA A 58 -12.27 -2.32 0.71
CA ALA A 58 -11.21 -3.09 0.06
C ALA A 58 -11.51 -4.61 0.03
N GLY A 59 -12.71 -5.07 0.42
CA GLY A 59 -13.00 -6.48 0.62
C GLY A 59 -12.73 -7.36 -0.61
N GLU A 60 -13.22 -6.93 -1.78
CA GLU A 60 -13.01 -7.63 -3.06
C GLU A 60 -11.53 -7.68 -3.44
N LEU A 61 -10.83 -6.53 -3.35
CA LEU A 61 -9.39 -6.46 -3.61
C LEU A 61 -8.60 -7.44 -2.73
N LEU A 62 -8.89 -7.48 -1.43
CA LEU A 62 -8.18 -8.36 -0.51
C LEU A 62 -8.48 -9.84 -0.78
N ASN A 63 -9.72 -10.18 -1.16
CA ASN A 63 -10.07 -11.54 -1.55
C ASN A 63 -9.30 -11.97 -2.81
N GLU A 64 -9.28 -11.14 -3.86
CA GLU A 64 -8.54 -11.44 -5.08
C GLU A 64 -7.03 -11.53 -4.85
N LEU A 65 -6.47 -10.70 -3.96
CA LEU A 65 -5.05 -10.80 -3.58
C LEU A 65 -4.76 -12.12 -2.85
N ALA A 66 -5.64 -12.56 -1.94
CA ALA A 66 -5.49 -13.84 -1.26
C ALA A 66 -5.58 -15.02 -2.25
N GLU A 67 -6.53 -14.97 -3.20
CA GLU A 67 -6.63 -15.97 -4.29
C GLU A 67 -5.39 -15.99 -5.20
N ALA A 68 -4.73 -14.84 -5.37
CA ALA A 68 -3.46 -14.73 -6.07
C ALA A 68 -2.24 -15.18 -5.23
N GLY A 69 -2.45 -15.61 -3.98
CA GLY A 69 -1.42 -16.14 -3.09
C GLY A 69 -0.69 -15.10 -2.25
N PHE A 70 -1.21 -13.87 -2.16
CA PHE A 70 -0.67 -12.84 -1.27
C PHE A 70 -1.26 -13.00 0.13
N GLU A 71 -0.45 -13.54 1.05
CA GLU A 71 -0.80 -13.68 2.46
C GLU A 71 -0.28 -12.48 3.26
N GLY A 72 -1.19 -11.75 3.90
CA GLY A 72 -0.86 -10.54 4.66
C GLY A 72 -1.48 -10.54 6.05
N THR A 73 -0.80 -9.87 7.00
CA THR A 73 -1.32 -9.69 8.36
C THR A 73 -1.82 -8.26 8.53
N ALA A 74 -3.09 -8.11 8.90
CA ALA A 74 -3.68 -6.81 9.17
C ALA A 74 -3.20 -6.27 10.54
N ASP A 75 -2.46 -5.17 10.52
CA ASP A 75 -2.18 -4.38 11.71
C ASP A 75 -3.41 -3.50 12.00
N LYS A 76 -4.13 -3.81 13.07
CA LYS A 76 -5.22 -2.96 13.59
C LYS A 76 -4.68 -1.74 14.35
N SER A 77 -3.61 -1.12 13.88
CA SER A 77 -3.09 0.10 14.51
C SER A 77 -3.89 1.31 14.02
N GLU A 78 -4.74 1.86 14.90
CA GLU A 78 -5.40 3.16 14.74
C GLU A 78 -4.40 4.23 14.31
N GLY A 79 -4.77 5.02 13.30
CA GLY A 79 -3.89 5.95 12.61
C GLY A 79 -3.20 6.94 13.55
N LYS A 80 -1.87 6.88 13.62
CA LYS A 80 -1.07 8.03 14.05
C LYS A 80 -0.63 8.78 12.81
N GLU A 81 -1.28 9.93 12.64
CA GLU A 81 -0.97 11.04 11.74
C GLU A 81 0.57 11.20 11.57
N LEU A 82 1.05 11.02 10.34
CA LEU A 82 2.38 11.44 9.95
C LEU A 82 2.39 12.97 9.98
N LYS A 83 2.82 13.55 11.10
CA LYS A 83 3.15 14.98 11.17
C LYS A 83 4.29 15.24 10.20
N VAL A 84 3.99 15.80 9.04
CA VAL A 84 4.98 16.50 8.22
C VAL A 84 5.49 17.67 9.09
N PRO A 85 6.79 17.75 9.41
CA PRO A 85 7.30 18.92 10.12
C PRO A 85 7.10 20.14 9.23
N GLU A 86 6.45 21.17 9.77
CA GLU A 86 6.32 22.47 9.10
C GLU A 86 7.71 22.98 8.74
N PRO A 87 7.93 23.48 7.51
CA PRO A 87 9.21 24.03 7.13
C PRO A 87 9.49 25.24 8.03
N ASN A 88 10.54 25.13 8.84
CA ASN A 88 11.03 26.22 9.67
C ASN A 88 11.58 27.31 8.73
N ILE A 89 10.78 28.34 8.46
CA ILE A 89 11.26 29.54 7.77
C ILE A 89 11.98 30.39 8.81
N LEU A 90 13.31 30.47 8.68
CA LEU A 90 14.16 31.38 9.43
C LEU A 90 14.05 32.81 8.86
#